data_AF-A0A0R2K136-F1
#
_entry.id   AF-A0A0R2K136-F1
#
_cell.length_a   1.000
_cell.length_b   1.000
_cell.length_c   1.000
_cell.angle_alpha   90.00
_cell.angle_beta   90.00
_cell.angle_gamma   90.00
#
_symmetry.space_group_name_H-M   'P 1'
#
loop_
_entity.id
_entity.type
_entity.pdbx_description
1 polymer ?
#
loop_
_entity_poly.entity_id
_entity_poly.type
_entity_poly.pdbx_seq_one_letter_code
_entity_poly.pdbx_strand_id
1 'polypeptide(L)'
;MKKTTLISLISMSGLVLGAIAPVTAFAADNRNESTNATATFEENITNPIDPVDPTDPNEPGDGGGTGEVGPLSIDYVSNFNFGTHDVPTADTVYTAEDDTGKNTGKTYPNFVQVSDQRAGDPKGWSLTVSQNGDFKDSESDSLTGAEIILGKATVKTTTNSYPSTNNTVTSATNGASLQPGGATMNVMAAKAGGGAGTWLDVFGTANDSTVKLDVPAAAHPNAASYSTTLTWSLADTPTNS
;
A
#
# COMPACT_ATOMS: atom_id res chain seq x y z
N MET A 1 -31.82 -51.51 -94.65
CA MET A 1 -31.06 -51.52 -95.92
C MET A 1 -29.70 -50.87 -95.68
N LYS A 2 -28.61 -51.66 -95.85
CA LYS A 2 -27.22 -51.30 -96.24
C LYS A 2 -26.46 -50.33 -95.30
N LYS A 3 -25.32 -50.64 -94.65
CA LYS A 3 -24.13 -51.48 -94.99
C LYS A 3 -23.24 -51.62 -93.70
N THR A 4 -22.98 -52.84 -93.19
CA THR A 4 -21.69 -53.61 -93.19
C THR A 4 -20.55 -53.22 -92.22
N THR A 5 -20.25 -54.16 -91.29
CA THR A 5 -18.93 -54.71 -90.82
C THR A 5 -17.94 -53.78 -90.08
N LEU A 6 -17.05 -54.21 -89.15
CA LEU A 6 -16.31 -55.47 -88.97
C LEU A 6 -15.73 -55.60 -87.53
N ILE A 7 -15.52 -56.85 -87.09
CA ILE A 7 -14.92 -57.37 -85.85
C ILE A 7 -13.38 -57.28 -85.89
N SER A 8 -12.67 -57.12 -84.75
CA SER A 8 -11.37 -57.78 -84.42
C SER A 8 -10.71 -57.09 -83.21
N LEU A 9 -10.63 -57.70 -82.02
CA LEU A 9 -9.70 -58.75 -81.52
C LEU A 9 -8.38 -58.19 -80.88
N ILE A 10 -8.14 -58.69 -79.66
CA ILE A 10 -6.85 -58.96 -78.97
C ILE A 10 -6.19 -57.83 -78.15
N SER A 11 -6.39 -57.97 -76.83
CA SER A 11 -5.42 -58.02 -75.73
C SER A 11 -3.95 -57.65 -75.96
N MET A 12 -3.42 -56.68 -75.21
CA MET A 12 -2.20 -56.86 -74.40
C MET A 12 -1.98 -55.69 -73.41
N SER A 13 -1.84 -56.02 -72.13
CA SER A 13 -1.08 -55.35 -71.06
C SER A 13 -1.31 -53.87 -70.72
N GLY A 14 -1.89 -53.64 -69.53
CA GLY A 14 -1.80 -52.36 -68.84
C GLY A 14 -2.05 -52.52 -67.34
N LEU A 15 -0.97 -52.47 -66.56
CA LEU A 15 -0.89 -52.00 -65.17
C LEU A 15 -2.26 -51.74 -64.49
N VAL A 16 -2.76 -52.69 -63.70
CA VAL A 16 -3.88 -52.38 -62.80
C VAL A 16 -3.30 -51.69 -61.57
N LEU A 17 -3.26 -50.35 -61.66
CA LEU A 17 -3.38 -49.45 -60.52
C LEU A 17 -4.57 -49.93 -59.67
N GLY A 18 -4.31 -50.66 -58.59
CA GLY A 18 -5.30 -50.85 -57.55
C GLY A 18 -5.58 -49.49 -56.95
N ALA A 19 -6.76 -48.96 -57.23
CA ALA A 19 -7.19 -47.63 -56.80
C ALA A 19 -6.90 -47.44 -55.30
N ILE A 20 -6.03 -46.47 -55.00
CA ILE A 20 -6.07 -45.78 -53.71
C ILE A 20 -7.50 -45.23 -53.60
N ALA A 21 -8.35 -45.89 -52.83
CA ALA A 21 -9.61 -45.29 -52.44
C ALA A 21 -9.25 -43.96 -51.77
N PRO A 22 -9.85 -42.82 -52.18
CA PRO A 22 -9.63 -41.58 -51.46
C PRO A 22 -10.11 -41.82 -50.03
N VAL A 23 -9.18 -41.78 -49.06
CA VAL A 23 -9.55 -41.66 -47.65
C VAL A 23 -10.17 -40.28 -47.53
N THR A 24 -11.50 -40.20 -47.55
CA THR A 24 -12.19 -38.95 -47.26
C THR A 24 -12.00 -38.68 -45.77
N ALA A 25 -11.01 -37.85 -45.44
CA ALA A 25 -10.93 -37.24 -44.14
C ALA A 25 -12.16 -36.33 -43.98
N PHE A 26 -13.10 -36.69 -43.11
CA PHE A 26 -14.12 -35.74 -42.67
C PHE A 26 -13.38 -34.66 -41.87
N ALA A 27 -13.28 -33.46 -42.42
CA ALA A 27 -12.92 -32.30 -41.60
C ALA A 27 -14.03 -32.15 -40.55
N ALA A 28 -13.66 -32.13 -39.26
CA ALA A 28 -14.60 -31.81 -38.20
C ALA A 28 -15.16 -30.40 -38.44
N ASP A 29 -16.47 -30.30 -38.64
CA ASP A 29 -17.16 -29.03 -38.84
C ASP A 29 -17.27 -28.33 -37.48
N ASN A 30 -16.36 -27.39 -37.21
CA ASN A 30 -16.38 -26.60 -35.98
C ASN A 30 -17.46 -25.52 -36.09
N ARG A 31 -18.49 -25.60 -35.26
CA ARG A 31 -19.52 -24.55 -35.12
C ARG A 31 -19.17 -23.67 -33.94
N ASN A 32 -18.84 -22.42 -34.22
CA ASN A 32 -18.50 -21.42 -33.22
C ASN A 32 -19.59 -20.34 -33.23
N GLU A 33 -20.13 -20.05 -32.06
CA GLU A 33 -21.06 -18.93 -31.84
C GLU A 33 -20.46 -18.01 -30.76
N SER A 34 -20.61 -16.70 -30.93
CA SER A 34 -20.08 -15.70 -29.98
C SER A 34 -21.23 -14.95 -29.30
N THR A 35 -21.11 -14.74 -28.00
CA THR A 35 -21.99 -13.88 -27.20
C THR A 35 -21.17 -12.82 -26.47
N ASN A 36 -21.80 -11.75 -26.00
CA ASN A 36 -21.13 -10.70 -25.24
C ASN A 36 -21.17 -10.99 -23.73
N ALA A 37 -20.09 -10.65 -23.04
CA ALA A 37 -20.03 -10.52 -21.58
C ALA A 37 -19.52 -9.12 -21.24
N THR A 38 -20.14 -8.45 -20.27
CA THR A 38 -19.83 -7.04 -19.92
C THR A 38 -19.67 -6.87 -18.41
N ALA A 39 -18.76 -6.01 -18.00
CA ALA A 39 -18.56 -5.57 -16.62
C ALA A 39 -18.16 -4.08 -16.59
N THR A 40 -18.51 -3.37 -15.51
CA THR A 40 -18.18 -1.96 -15.29
C THR A 40 -17.48 -1.81 -13.94
N PHE A 41 -16.45 -0.98 -13.89
CA PHE A 41 -15.66 -0.71 -12.68
C PHE A 41 -15.56 0.80 -12.50
N GLU A 42 -15.66 1.25 -11.25
CA GLU A 42 -15.56 2.66 -10.85
C GLU A 42 -14.56 2.77 -9.70
N GLU A 43 -13.83 3.89 -9.62
CA GLU A 43 -12.92 4.15 -8.51
C GLU A 43 -13.70 4.40 -7.21
N ASN A 44 -13.16 3.94 -6.10
CA ASN A 44 -13.71 4.24 -4.78
C ASN A 44 -13.33 5.67 -4.38
N ILE A 45 -14.27 6.61 -4.51
CA ILE A 45 -14.06 8.03 -4.22
C ILE A 45 -14.94 8.55 -3.07
N THR A 46 -15.83 7.71 -2.52
CA THR A 46 -16.89 8.15 -1.61
C THR A 46 -16.77 7.62 -0.19
N ASN A 47 -16.07 6.50 0.02
CA ASN A 47 -15.94 5.88 1.34
C ASN A 47 -14.48 5.89 1.80
N PRO A 48 -14.20 6.29 3.05
CA PRO A 48 -12.89 6.11 3.64
C PRO A 48 -12.60 4.61 3.77
N ILE A 49 -11.32 4.27 3.78
CA ILE A 49 -10.85 2.92 4.05
C ILE A 49 -10.60 2.80 5.55
N ASP A 50 -11.15 1.74 6.15
CA ASP A 50 -10.98 1.50 7.58
C ASP A 50 -9.54 1.04 7.90
N PRO A 51 -8.98 1.46 9.05
CA PRO A 51 -7.70 0.94 9.50
C PRO A 51 -7.76 -0.57 9.76
N VAL A 52 -6.68 -1.26 9.44
CA VAL A 52 -6.47 -2.67 9.81
C VAL A 52 -5.62 -2.79 11.08
N ASP A 53 -5.56 -3.99 11.65
CA ASP A 53 -4.70 -4.26 12.81
C ASP A 53 -3.22 -4.21 12.39
N PRO A 54 -2.38 -3.33 12.97
CA PRO A 54 -0.97 -3.23 12.61
C PRO A 54 -0.14 -4.44 13.07
N THR A 55 -0.65 -5.28 13.97
CA THR A 55 -0.03 -6.55 14.36
C THR A 55 -0.36 -7.67 13.37
N ASP A 56 -1.59 -7.69 12.85
CA ASP A 56 -2.06 -8.58 11.77
C ASP A 56 -2.94 -7.83 10.75
N PRO A 57 -2.39 -7.35 9.62
CA PRO A 57 -3.12 -6.56 8.64
C PRO A 57 -4.33 -7.27 7.97
N ASN A 58 -4.52 -8.57 8.20
CA ASN A 58 -5.69 -9.28 7.69
C ASN A 58 -6.92 -9.13 8.60
N GLU A 59 -6.72 -8.65 9.82
CA GLU A 59 -7.78 -8.41 10.79
C GLU A 59 -8.16 -6.91 10.81
N PRO A 60 -9.44 -6.59 11.04
CA PRO A 60 -9.85 -5.20 11.19
C PRO A 60 -9.15 -4.55 12.38
N GLY A 61 -8.76 -3.28 12.22
CA GLY A 61 -8.24 -2.47 13.30
C GLY A 61 -9.35 -2.03 14.24
N ASP A 62 -8.96 -1.34 15.30
CA ASP A 62 -9.88 -0.81 16.32
C ASP A 62 -9.92 0.74 16.34
N GLY A 63 -9.43 1.36 15.27
CA GLY A 63 -9.35 2.82 15.13
C GLY A 63 -10.51 3.40 14.34
N GLY A 64 -10.90 4.64 14.67
CA GLY A 64 -11.55 5.51 13.70
C GLY A 64 -10.47 6.17 12.85
N GLY A 65 -10.48 5.88 11.54
CA GLY A 65 -9.55 6.42 10.55
C GLY A 65 -9.54 7.95 10.47
N THR A 66 -8.72 8.49 9.57
CA THR A 66 -8.65 9.94 9.29
C THR A 66 -9.96 10.50 8.71
N GLY A 67 -10.75 9.64 8.06
CA GLY A 67 -11.93 10.03 7.29
C GLY A 67 -11.61 10.58 5.91
N GLU A 68 -10.35 10.52 5.47
CA GLU A 68 -9.99 10.86 4.09
C GLU A 68 -10.69 9.94 3.09
N VAL A 69 -11.11 10.52 1.96
CA VAL A 69 -11.80 9.83 0.88
C VAL A 69 -11.02 9.98 -0.41
N GLY A 70 -11.13 8.99 -1.28
CA GLY A 70 -10.46 8.98 -2.57
C GLY A 70 -9.68 7.68 -2.79
N PRO A 71 -9.23 7.45 -4.02
CA PRO A 71 -8.52 6.24 -4.38
C PRO A 71 -7.06 6.25 -3.90
N LEU A 72 -6.57 7.35 -3.33
CA LEU A 72 -5.28 7.41 -2.64
C LEU A 72 -5.50 8.19 -1.35
N SER A 73 -5.34 7.56 -0.20
CA SER A 73 -5.71 8.11 1.11
C SER A 73 -4.71 7.76 2.21
N ILE A 74 -4.56 8.65 3.18
CA ILE A 74 -4.00 8.31 4.49
C ILE A 74 -5.15 7.78 5.33
N ASP A 75 -5.21 6.49 5.60
CA ASP A 75 -6.37 5.88 6.28
C ASP A 75 -6.29 6.06 7.79
N TYR A 76 -5.07 6.07 8.34
CA TYR A 76 -4.84 6.18 9.77
C TYR A 76 -3.45 6.71 10.09
N VAL A 77 -3.34 7.48 11.17
CA VAL A 77 -2.07 7.92 11.77
C VAL A 77 -2.24 7.87 13.28
N SER A 78 -1.29 7.23 13.96
CA SER A 78 -1.25 7.22 15.42
C SER A 78 -1.04 8.61 16.02
N ASN A 79 -1.71 8.88 17.13
CA ASN A 79 -1.31 9.97 18.02
C ASN A 79 -0.14 9.47 18.87
N PHE A 80 0.96 10.23 18.91
CA PHE A 80 2.09 9.88 19.75
C PHE A 80 1.89 10.45 21.16
N ASN A 81 1.66 9.56 22.13
CA ASN A 81 1.58 9.89 23.54
C ASN A 81 2.92 9.53 24.20
N PHE A 82 3.56 10.47 24.87
CA PHE A 82 4.84 10.24 25.56
C PHE A 82 4.69 10.02 27.07
N GLY A 83 3.46 9.95 27.59
CA GLY A 83 3.18 9.68 28.99
C GLY A 83 3.41 10.89 29.91
N THR A 84 3.48 10.64 31.21
CA THR A 84 3.73 11.65 32.26
C THR A 84 5.06 11.38 32.94
N HIS A 85 5.89 12.42 33.08
CA HIS A 85 7.22 12.33 33.66
C HIS A 85 7.48 13.49 34.62
N ASP A 86 8.44 13.31 35.53
CA ASP A 86 8.97 14.42 36.32
C ASP A 86 9.68 15.45 35.42
N VAL A 87 9.77 16.70 35.88
CA VAL A 87 10.50 17.74 35.13
C VAL A 87 11.96 17.32 34.94
N PRO A 88 12.45 17.17 33.69
CA PRO A 88 13.81 16.70 33.44
C PRO A 88 14.84 17.74 33.90
N THR A 89 15.95 17.24 34.45
CA THR A 89 17.10 18.06 34.87
C THR A 89 18.32 17.89 33.95
N ALA A 90 18.20 17.03 32.93
CA ALA A 90 19.17 16.74 31.89
C ALA A 90 18.43 16.37 30.59
N ASP A 91 19.13 16.34 29.46
CA ASP A 91 18.57 15.90 28.18
C ASP A 91 17.99 14.50 28.35
N THR A 92 16.72 14.32 27.99
CA THR A 92 15.98 13.10 28.28
C THR A 92 15.16 12.68 27.06
N VAL A 93 15.22 11.39 26.75
CA VAL A 93 14.46 10.79 25.65
C VAL A 93 13.32 9.95 26.22
N TYR A 94 12.09 10.29 25.82
CA TYR A 94 10.88 9.56 26.18
C TYR A 94 10.42 8.68 25.03
N THR A 95 9.96 7.47 25.32
CA THR A 95 9.42 6.54 24.31
C THR A 95 7.91 6.69 24.27
N ALA A 96 7.32 6.68 23.07
CA ALA A 96 5.86 6.75 22.94
C ALA A 96 5.20 5.50 23.53
N GLU A 97 4.04 5.70 24.17
CA GLU A 97 3.13 4.64 24.56
C GLU A 97 2.45 4.03 23.34
N ASP A 98 1.97 2.79 23.49
CA ASP A 98 1.14 2.13 22.49
C ASP A 98 -0.09 2.99 22.16
N ASP A 99 -0.46 2.98 20.88
CA ASP A 99 -1.67 3.64 20.43
C ASP A 99 -2.89 2.87 20.90
N THR A 100 -3.96 3.58 21.26
CA THR A 100 -5.19 2.98 21.79
C THR A 100 -6.32 3.18 20.79
N GLY A 101 -6.87 2.07 20.30
CA GLY A 101 -8.02 2.05 19.41
C GLY A 101 -9.22 2.77 20.01
N LYS A 102 -9.87 3.62 19.20
CA LYS A 102 -10.96 4.50 19.64
C LYS A 102 -12.24 3.73 20.00
N ASN A 103 -12.47 2.56 19.40
CA ASN A 103 -13.77 1.88 19.48
C ASN A 103 -13.83 0.85 20.63
N THR A 104 -12.82 -0.01 20.78
CA THR A 104 -12.78 -1.06 21.81
C THR A 104 -11.69 -0.86 22.88
N GLY A 105 -10.79 0.11 22.69
CA GLY A 105 -9.69 0.37 23.62
C GLY A 105 -8.53 -0.63 23.51
N LYS A 106 -8.48 -1.41 22.43
CA LYS A 106 -7.35 -2.32 22.16
C LYS A 106 -6.11 -1.51 21.86
N THR A 107 -4.96 -1.93 22.38
CA THR A 107 -3.68 -1.23 22.19
C THR A 107 -2.86 -1.86 21.07
N TYR A 108 -2.07 -1.04 20.39
CA TYR A 108 -1.26 -1.41 19.25
C TYR A 108 0.07 -0.64 19.21
N PRO A 109 1.11 -1.16 18.55
CA PRO A 109 2.26 -0.34 18.20
C PRO A 109 1.80 0.88 17.37
N ASN A 110 2.47 2.02 17.53
CA ASN A 110 2.13 3.19 16.72
C ASN A 110 2.38 2.90 15.23
N PHE A 111 1.54 3.43 14.34
CA PHE A 111 1.65 3.18 12.91
C PHE A 111 1.00 4.27 12.06
N VAL A 112 1.26 4.22 10.76
CA VAL A 112 0.52 4.94 9.74
C VAL A 112 0.04 3.96 8.66
N GLN A 113 -1.15 4.19 8.12
CA GLN A 113 -1.73 3.39 7.04
C GLN A 113 -2.04 4.28 5.83
N VAL A 114 -1.69 3.79 4.64
CA VAL A 114 -1.97 4.40 3.35
C VAL A 114 -2.63 3.35 2.45
N SER A 115 -3.64 3.76 1.70
CA SER A 115 -4.25 2.91 0.67
C SER A 115 -4.20 3.55 -0.71
N ASP A 116 -3.86 2.75 -1.72
CA ASP A 116 -3.90 3.14 -3.13
C ASP A 116 -4.78 2.16 -3.94
N GLN A 117 -5.98 2.61 -4.26
CA GLN A 117 -7.00 1.96 -5.08
C GLN A 117 -7.19 2.66 -6.44
N ARG A 118 -6.24 3.49 -6.87
CA ARG A 118 -6.31 4.19 -8.18
C ARG A 118 -6.37 3.20 -9.33
N ALA A 119 -7.20 3.52 -10.33
CA ALA A 119 -7.35 2.71 -11.51
C ALA A 119 -6.12 2.77 -12.43
N GLY A 120 -5.90 1.67 -13.16
CA GLY A 120 -4.80 1.52 -14.10
C GLY A 120 -3.51 1.03 -13.44
N ASP A 121 -2.38 1.33 -14.08
CA ASP A 121 -1.08 0.90 -13.58
C ASP A 121 -0.71 1.68 -12.30
N PRO A 122 -0.16 1.02 -11.25
CA PRO A 122 0.24 1.69 -10.02
C PRO A 122 1.29 2.78 -10.30
N LYS A 123 0.97 4.02 -9.92
CA LYS A 123 1.84 5.18 -10.16
C LYS A 123 2.88 5.39 -9.06
N GLY A 124 2.70 4.69 -7.92
CA GLY A 124 3.44 4.92 -6.69
C GLY A 124 2.98 6.20 -5.98
N TRP A 125 3.52 6.46 -4.80
CA TRP A 125 3.13 7.56 -3.91
C TRP A 125 4.23 7.81 -2.88
N SER A 126 4.19 8.94 -2.20
CA SER A 126 5.10 9.23 -1.08
C SER A 126 4.36 9.87 0.09
N LEU A 127 4.60 9.35 1.27
CA LEU A 127 4.11 9.87 2.54
C LEU A 127 5.23 10.60 3.27
N THR A 128 4.91 11.81 3.73
CA THR A 128 5.82 12.65 4.50
C THR A 128 5.18 13.16 5.77
N VAL A 129 5.99 13.58 6.73
CA VAL A 129 5.55 14.18 7.99
C VAL A 129 6.41 15.38 8.38
N SER A 130 5.81 16.37 9.03
CA SER A 130 6.52 17.51 9.63
C SER A 130 6.02 17.80 11.03
N GLN A 131 6.92 18.16 11.94
CA GLN A 131 6.57 18.72 13.24
C GLN A 131 6.32 20.23 13.10
N ASN A 132 5.09 20.67 13.31
CA ASN A 132 4.67 22.04 12.96
C ASN A 132 5.33 23.12 13.83
N GLY A 133 5.77 22.76 15.04
CA GLY A 133 6.48 23.66 15.94
C GLY A 133 6.92 22.98 17.22
N ASP A 134 7.50 23.76 18.13
CA ASP A 134 7.80 23.29 19.49
C ASP A 134 6.53 22.81 20.18
N PHE A 135 6.71 21.89 21.13
CA PHE A 135 5.64 21.53 22.03
C PHE A 135 5.32 22.73 22.94
N LYS A 136 4.04 23.07 23.09
CA LYS A 136 3.56 24.19 23.89
C LYS A 136 2.59 23.74 24.95
N ASP A 137 2.64 24.37 26.12
CA ASP A 137 1.62 24.23 27.15
C ASP A 137 0.46 25.22 26.95
N SER A 138 -0.51 25.20 27.86
CA SER A 138 -1.67 26.11 27.82
C SER A 138 -1.33 27.59 28.03
N GLU A 139 -0.16 27.90 28.59
CA GLU A 139 0.34 29.26 28.80
C GLU A 139 1.25 29.73 27.65
N SER A 140 1.44 28.88 26.62
CA SER A 140 2.31 29.09 25.46
C SER A 140 3.81 29.00 25.73
N ASP A 141 4.22 28.53 26.90
CA ASP A 141 5.61 28.17 27.16
C ASP A 141 5.98 26.96 26.29
N SER A 142 7.21 26.96 25.79
CA SER A 142 7.63 26.06 24.71
C SER A 142 8.77 25.16 25.15
N LEU A 143 8.68 23.86 24.85
CA LEU A 143 9.81 22.94 24.93
C LEU A 143 10.75 23.20 23.74
N THR A 144 11.52 24.29 23.82
CA THR A 144 12.34 24.77 22.70
C THR A 144 13.38 23.72 22.31
N GLY A 145 13.35 23.29 21.04
CA GLY A 145 14.25 22.28 20.52
C GLY A 145 13.86 20.84 20.86
N ALA A 146 12.67 20.61 21.41
CA ALA A 146 12.15 19.26 21.57
C ALA A 146 11.76 18.65 20.22
N GLU A 147 12.25 17.45 19.95
CA GLU A 147 12.18 16.80 18.64
C GLU A 147 11.54 15.41 18.74
N ILE A 148 10.62 15.11 17.82
CA ILE A 148 10.11 13.74 17.64
C ILE A 148 11.08 12.96 16.75
N ILE A 149 11.54 11.81 17.22
CA ILE A 149 12.39 10.89 16.49
C ILE A 149 11.55 9.72 15.99
N LEU A 150 11.55 9.49 14.68
CA LEU A 150 10.96 8.29 14.07
C LEU A 150 12.06 7.26 13.81
N GLY A 151 12.17 6.28 14.71
CA GLY A 151 13.07 5.14 14.57
C GLY A 151 12.69 4.21 13.41
N LYS A 152 13.42 3.10 13.28
CA LYS A 152 13.19 2.14 12.19
C LYS A 152 11.80 1.51 12.28
N ALA A 153 10.99 1.70 11.26
CA ALA A 153 9.68 1.06 11.14
C ALA A 153 9.70 -0.24 10.33
N THR A 154 8.60 -0.98 10.40
CA THR A 154 8.36 -2.21 9.64
C THR A 154 7.18 -2.02 8.69
N VAL A 155 7.44 -2.14 7.40
CA VAL A 155 6.39 -2.10 6.37
C VAL A 155 5.57 -3.39 6.40
N LYS A 156 4.24 -3.25 6.40
CA LYS A 156 3.27 -4.35 6.29
C LYS A 156 2.22 -4.03 5.22
N THR A 157 1.46 -5.04 4.78
CA THR A 157 0.38 -4.89 3.80
C THR A 157 -0.73 -5.91 4.04
N THR A 158 -1.97 -5.55 3.68
CA THR A 158 -3.15 -6.43 3.71
C THR A 158 -3.17 -7.37 2.50
N THR A 159 -2.55 -6.95 1.38
CA THR A 159 -2.57 -7.69 0.13
C THR A 159 -1.44 -8.70 0.04
N ASN A 160 -1.74 -9.88 -0.48
CA ASN A 160 -0.76 -10.76 -1.10
C ASN A 160 -0.02 -9.90 -2.14
N SER A 161 1.30 -9.85 -2.11
CA SER A 161 2.15 -9.00 -2.96
C SER A 161 2.15 -9.42 -4.44
N TYR A 162 0.98 -9.67 -5.01
CA TYR A 162 0.74 -10.17 -6.36
C TYR A 162 0.11 -9.06 -7.23
N PRO A 163 0.65 -8.78 -8.43
CA PRO A 163 1.90 -9.32 -8.96
C PRO A 163 3.10 -8.89 -8.09
N SER A 164 4.21 -9.64 -8.14
CA SER A 164 5.43 -9.34 -7.36
C SER A 164 5.96 -7.91 -7.54
N THR A 165 5.64 -7.29 -8.67
CA THR A 165 5.94 -5.89 -8.98
C THR A 165 5.23 -4.90 -8.06
N ASN A 166 4.18 -5.30 -7.34
CA ASN A 166 3.47 -4.44 -6.40
C ASN A 166 4.29 -4.14 -5.13
N ASN A 167 5.25 -4.99 -4.78
CA ASN A 167 6.05 -4.84 -3.55
C ASN A 167 7.21 -3.86 -3.74
N THR A 168 6.88 -2.58 -3.93
CA THR A 168 7.86 -1.49 -4.07
C THR A 168 7.89 -0.55 -2.86
N VAL A 169 7.06 -0.82 -1.85
CA VAL A 169 6.88 0.05 -0.70
C VAL A 169 8.04 -0.10 0.28
N THR A 170 8.61 1.02 0.68
CA THR A 170 9.73 1.08 1.63
C THR A 170 9.49 2.16 2.67
N SER A 171 9.89 1.90 3.91
CA SER A 171 10.01 2.93 4.94
C SER A 171 11.34 3.68 4.77
N ALA A 172 11.30 4.98 5.02
CA ALA A 172 12.46 5.87 5.06
C ALA A 172 12.84 6.24 6.51
N THR A 173 12.05 5.81 7.51
CA THR A 173 12.33 6.10 8.92
C THR A 173 13.47 5.25 9.47
N ASN A 174 14.42 5.90 10.14
CA ASN A 174 15.66 5.27 10.58
C ASN A 174 16.28 5.90 11.84
N GLY A 175 15.52 6.72 12.57
CA GLY A 175 15.98 7.45 13.75
C GLY A 175 16.34 8.91 13.50
N ALA A 176 15.99 9.47 12.35
CA ALA A 176 16.09 10.91 12.12
C ALA A 176 15.05 11.68 12.95
N SER A 177 15.40 12.89 13.37
CA SER A 177 14.53 13.80 14.11
C SER A 177 13.67 14.67 13.20
N LEU A 178 12.41 14.88 13.57
CA LEU A 178 11.55 15.92 13.04
C LEU A 178 11.92 17.24 13.72
N GLN A 179 12.63 18.09 12.99
CA GLN A 179 12.99 19.42 13.47
C GLN A 179 11.71 20.25 13.68
N PRO A 180 11.54 20.91 14.84
CA PRO A 180 10.42 21.83 15.05
C PRO A 180 10.49 22.97 14.02
N GLY A 181 9.33 23.37 13.50
CA GLY A 181 9.22 24.47 12.53
C GLY A 181 8.87 24.06 11.10
N GLY A 182 8.41 22.82 10.90
CA GLY A 182 7.76 22.38 9.67
C GLY A 182 8.68 21.73 8.64
N ALA A 183 9.91 21.36 9.02
CA ALA A 183 10.76 20.57 8.13
C ALA A 183 10.10 19.22 7.84
N THR A 184 10.02 18.87 6.55
CA THR A 184 9.38 17.65 6.08
C THR A 184 10.38 16.49 6.02
N MET A 185 9.94 15.31 6.50
CA MET A 185 10.67 14.05 6.43
C MET A 185 9.87 13.02 5.65
N ASN A 186 10.55 12.21 4.83
CA ASN A 186 9.93 11.05 4.19
C ASN A 186 9.70 9.94 5.22
N VAL A 187 8.51 9.34 5.20
CA VAL A 187 8.16 8.24 6.10
C VAL A 187 8.08 6.93 5.34
N MET A 188 7.26 6.89 4.29
CA MET A 188 6.98 5.68 3.52
C MET A 188 6.74 6.07 2.06
N ALA A 189 7.21 5.27 1.12
CA ALA A 189 7.01 5.55 -0.30
C ALA A 189 6.89 4.27 -1.13
N ALA A 190 6.13 4.36 -2.21
CA ALA A 190 6.01 3.34 -3.24
C ALA A 190 6.57 3.87 -4.56
N LYS A 191 7.39 3.08 -5.24
CA LYS A 191 7.86 3.41 -6.60
C LYS A 191 6.77 3.12 -7.63
N ALA A 192 6.83 3.83 -8.75
CA ALA A 192 5.99 3.53 -9.92
C ALA A 192 6.08 2.04 -10.29
N GLY A 193 4.93 1.45 -10.61
CA GLY A 193 4.75 0.01 -10.82
C GLY A 193 4.34 -0.79 -9.59
N GLY A 194 4.29 -0.17 -8.40
CA GLY A 194 3.77 -0.81 -7.18
C GLY A 194 3.16 0.17 -6.18
N GLY A 195 2.84 -0.33 -4.99
CA GLY A 195 2.18 0.42 -3.92
C GLY A 195 0.66 0.42 -3.98
N ALA A 196 0.04 -0.34 -4.88
CA ALA A 196 -1.41 -0.55 -4.87
C ALA A 196 -1.83 -1.40 -3.66
N GLY A 197 -3.05 -1.19 -3.18
CA GLY A 197 -3.57 -1.80 -1.96
C GLY A 197 -3.25 -1.01 -0.70
N THR A 198 -3.42 -1.64 0.46
CA THR A 198 -3.24 -1.03 1.77
C THR A 198 -1.88 -1.40 2.35
N TRP A 199 -1.14 -0.38 2.80
CA TRP A 199 0.22 -0.46 3.31
C TRP A 199 0.32 0.25 4.64
N LEU A 200 1.09 -0.34 5.56
CA LEU A 200 1.30 0.18 6.90
C LEU A 200 2.79 0.38 7.12
N ASP A 201 3.15 1.45 7.82
CA ASP A 201 4.47 1.59 8.43
C ASP A 201 4.32 1.52 9.95
N VAL A 202 4.82 0.44 10.56
CA VAL A 202 4.62 0.13 11.98
C VAL A 202 5.87 0.49 12.77
N PHE A 203 5.75 1.43 13.70
CA PHE A 203 6.85 2.02 14.47
C PHE A 203 7.18 1.20 15.73
N GLY A 204 7.76 0.02 15.53
CA GLY A 204 8.20 -0.87 16.61
C GLY A 204 7.25 -2.02 16.87
N THR A 205 7.16 -2.44 18.13
CA THR A 205 6.25 -3.51 18.58
C THR A 205 5.47 -3.08 19.82
N ALA A 206 4.50 -3.88 20.25
CA ALA A 206 3.66 -3.53 21.39
C ALA A 206 4.54 -3.39 22.65
N ASN A 207 4.41 -2.27 23.34
CA ASN A 207 5.23 -1.85 24.49
C ASN A 207 6.72 -1.62 24.17
N ASP A 208 7.09 -1.47 22.89
CA ASP A 208 8.44 -1.16 22.44
C ASP A 208 8.39 -0.30 21.16
N SER A 209 7.91 0.94 21.33
CA SER A 209 7.78 1.91 20.25
C SER A 209 9.15 2.42 19.78
N THR A 210 9.29 2.57 18.47
CA THR A 210 10.45 3.26 17.89
C THR A 210 10.24 4.77 17.75
N VAL A 211 9.07 5.29 18.14
CA VAL A 211 8.80 6.73 18.20
C VAL A 211 9.27 7.27 19.55
N LYS A 212 10.07 8.33 19.52
CA LYS A 212 10.64 8.94 20.71
C LYS A 212 10.48 10.46 20.69
N LEU A 213 10.51 11.07 21.86
CA LEU A 213 10.60 12.50 22.06
C LEU A 213 11.91 12.81 22.78
N ASP A 214 12.79 13.56 22.13
CA ASP A 214 13.99 14.11 22.76
C ASP A 214 13.66 15.50 23.33
N VAL A 215 13.86 15.68 24.63
CA VAL A 215 13.63 16.96 25.32
C VAL A 215 14.96 17.45 25.88
N PRO A 216 15.53 18.53 25.31
CA PRO A 216 16.73 19.16 25.84
C PRO A 216 16.50 19.73 27.25
N ALA A 217 17.48 19.61 28.14
CA ALA A 217 17.44 20.23 29.47
C ALA A 217 17.26 21.75 29.38
N ALA A 218 17.83 22.36 28.33
CA ALA A 218 17.76 23.79 28.05
C ALA A 218 16.34 24.27 27.72
N ALA A 219 15.41 23.36 27.42
CA ALA A 219 14.00 23.69 27.25
C ALA A 219 13.32 24.12 28.57
N HIS A 220 13.93 23.80 29.72
CA HIS A 220 13.46 24.14 31.07
C HIS A 220 11.94 23.99 31.27
N PRO A 221 11.39 22.75 31.17
CA PRO A 221 9.96 22.54 31.22
C PRO A 221 9.32 22.95 32.56
N ASN A 222 8.12 23.52 32.51
CA ASN A 222 7.26 23.65 33.68
C ASN A 222 6.59 22.32 34.01
N ALA A 223 6.01 22.22 35.22
CA ALA A 223 5.13 21.11 35.57
C ALA A 223 3.74 21.28 34.90
N ALA A 224 3.70 21.05 33.59
CA ALA A 224 2.52 21.26 32.74
C ALA A 224 2.41 20.21 31.62
N SER A 225 1.24 20.15 30.96
CA SER A 225 1.04 19.35 29.75
C SER A 225 1.50 20.14 28.52
N TYR A 226 2.33 19.50 27.70
CA TYR A 226 2.84 20.09 26.46
C TYR A 226 2.34 19.31 25.24
N SER A 227 2.07 20.01 24.13
CA SER A 227 1.59 19.38 22.90
C SER A 227 2.10 20.11 21.66
N THR A 228 2.24 19.38 20.55
CA THR A 228 2.47 19.92 19.21
C THR A 228 1.55 19.22 18.22
N THR A 229 1.57 19.67 16.96
CA THR A 229 0.86 19.01 15.87
C THR A 229 1.84 18.51 14.81
N LEU A 230 1.51 17.36 14.23
CA LEU A 230 2.20 16.82 13.08
C LEU A 230 1.34 17.01 11.83
N THR A 231 1.96 17.41 10.73
CA THR A 231 1.30 17.43 9.43
C THR A 231 1.79 16.25 8.61
N TRP A 232 0.88 15.36 8.23
CA TRP A 232 1.16 14.25 7.34
C TRP A 232 0.67 14.61 5.93
N SER A 233 1.48 14.33 4.92
CA SER A 233 1.16 14.67 3.53
C SER A 233 1.45 13.50 2.61
N LEU A 234 0.42 13.10 1.86
CA LEU A 234 0.48 12.05 0.85
C LEU A 234 0.49 12.68 -0.53
N ALA A 235 1.54 12.41 -1.30
CA ALA A 235 1.67 12.83 -2.68
C ALA A 235 1.47 11.65 -3.63
N ASP A 236 0.83 11.92 -4.76
CA ASP A 236 0.49 10.95 -5.80
C ASP A 236 1.66 10.59 -6.72
N THR A 237 2.82 11.19 -6.48
CA THR A 237 4.09 10.98 -7.18
C THR A 237 5.14 10.44 -6.21
N PRO A 238 5.92 9.41 -6.61
CA PRO A 238 7.03 8.94 -5.79
C PRO A 238 8.10 10.03 -5.62
N THR A 239 8.63 10.19 -4.40
CA THR A 239 9.88 10.91 -4.21
C THR A 239 11.03 10.01 -4.69
N ASN A 240 11.82 10.48 -5.64
CA ASN A 240 13.05 9.79 -6.03
C ASN A 240 13.96 9.72 -4.81
N SER A 241 14.09 8.51 -4.24
CA SER A 241 15.08 8.19 -3.20
C SER A 241 16.33 7.64 -3.87
#